data_AF-A0A1E7Z2N4-F1
#
_entry.id   AF-A0A1E7Z2N4-F1
#
_cell.length_a   1.000
_cell.length_b   1.000
_cell.length_c   1.000
_cell.angle_alpha   90.00
_cell.angle_beta   90.00
_cell.angle_gamma   90.00
#
_symmetry.space_group_name_H-M   'P 1'
#
loop_
_entity.id
_entity.type
_entity.pdbx_description
1 polymer ?
#
loop_
_entity_poly.entity_id
_entity_poly.type
_entity_poly.pdbx_seq_one_letter_code
_entity_poly.pdbx_strand_id
1 'polypeptide(L)'
;MNTRDKILNHLETNIPTSAAQLAKLFECHKSHINILLHDLVKDVLIEVERVTKGANFYRLTELHKQRTESILRYIEEHETGMAVDIAKATGLDKKLVTKMLKCMAAKGELHRDWCHKNAWVYSKKPVGNFGGANPLTAFINQRLREVRSV
;
A
#
# COMPACT_ATOMS: atom_id res chain seq x y z
N MET A 1 -24.91 21.44 5.44
CA MET A 1 -23.72 20.67 5.01
C MET A 1 -23.88 20.32 3.54
N ASN A 2 -22.95 20.78 2.69
CA ASN A 2 -23.03 20.60 1.24
C ASN A 2 -22.82 19.10 0.87
N THR A 3 -23.38 18.65 -0.26
CA THR A 3 -23.17 17.29 -0.79
C THR A 3 -21.69 17.00 -1.02
N ARG A 4 -20.92 18.03 -1.41
CA ARG A 4 -19.44 17.97 -1.50
C ARG A 4 -18.80 17.56 -0.18
N ASP A 5 -19.13 18.25 0.91
CA ASP A 5 -18.57 17.98 2.25
C ASP A 5 -18.99 16.60 2.76
N LYS A 6 -20.24 16.18 2.47
CA LYS A 6 -20.72 14.83 2.79
C LYS A 6 -19.89 13.74 2.11
N ILE A 7 -19.52 13.92 0.83
CA ILE A 7 -18.67 12.98 0.10
C ILE A 7 -17.29 12.89 0.76
N LEU A 8 -16.68 14.05 1.08
CA LEU A 8 -15.35 14.08 1.71
C LEU A 8 -15.37 13.39 3.07
N ASN A 9 -16.29 13.76 3.96
CA ASN A 9 -16.42 13.14 5.29
C ASN A 9 -16.68 11.63 5.22
N HIS A 10 -17.44 11.17 4.22
CA HIS A 10 -17.67 9.74 4.00
C HIS A 10 -16.38 9.04 3.59
N LEU A 11 -15.59 9.63 2.69
CA LEU A 11 -14.33 9.04 2.24
C LEU A 11 -13.20 9.11 3.28
N GLU A 12 -13.31 9.96 4.30
CA GLU A 12 -12.38 10.01 5.45
C GLU A 12 -12.53 8.76 6.33
N THR A 13 -13.78 8.37 6.56
CA THR A 13 -14.14 7.37 7.57
C THR A 13 -14.41 6.00 6.98
N ASN A 14 -14.86 5.93 5.73
CA ASN A 14 -15.33 4.70 5.11
C ASN A 14 -14.46 4.20 3.95
N ILE A 15 -14.78 2.99 3.50
CA ILE A 15 -14.10 2.29 2.41
C ILE A 15 -14.24 3.10 1.10
N PRO A 16 -13.26 3.02 0.18
CA PRO A 16 -13.38 3.61 -1.15
C PRO A 16 -14.71 3.24 -1.80
N THR A 17 -15.42 4.27 -2.29
CA THR A 17 -16.83 4.18 -2.70
C THR A 17 -17.01 4.67 -4.13
N SER A 18 -17.93 4.06 -4.87
CA SER A 18 -18.25 4.43 -6.25
C SER A 18 -19.35 5.49 -6.35
N ALA A 19 -19.42 6.20 -7.48
CA ALA A 19 -20.45 7.21 -7.73
C ALA A 19 -21.89 6.69 -7.55
N ALA A 20 -22.16 5.43 -7.95
CA ALA A 20 -23.49 4.83 -7.80
C ALA A 20 -23.84 4.56 -6.33
N GLN A 21 -22.85 4.16 -5.52
CA GLN A 21 -23.02 3.96 -4.08
C GLN A 21 -23.24 5.29 -3.37
N LEU A 22 -22.47 6.33 -3.71
CA LEU A 22 -22.64 7.68 -3.16
C LEU A 22 -24.01 8.29 -3.54
N ALA A 23 -24.44 8.11 -4.79
CA ALA A 23 -25.77 8.54 -5.24
C ALA A 23 -26.89 7.89 -4.42
N LYS A 24 -26.79 6.59 -4.15
CA LYS A 24 -27.74 5.87 -3.30
C LYS A 24 -27.67 6.32 -1.84
N LEU A 25 -26.47 6.56 -1.31
CA LEU A 25 -26.26 6.91 0.10
C LEU A 25 -26.75 8.33 0.43
N PHE A 26 -26.61 9.27 -0.51
CA PHE A 26 -27.04 10.66 -0.34
C PHE A 26 -28.36 10.99 -1.03
N GLU A 27 -29.08 9.99 -1.55
CA GLU A 27 -30.35 10.17 -2.27
C GLU A 27 -30.27 11.24 -3.37
N CYS A 28 -29.15 11.24 -4.11
CA CYS A 28 -28.83 12.23 -5.13
C CYS A 28 -28.75 11.59 -6.52
N HIS A 29 -29.03 12.38 -7.57
CA HIS A 29 -28.89 11.89 -8.94
C HIS A 29 -27.41 11.59 -9.27
N LYS A 30 -27.17 10.46 -9.93
CA LYS A 30 -25.81 9.98 -10.25
C LYS A 30 -25.01 10.99 -11.09
N SER A 31 -25.65 11.71 -12.02
CA SER A 31 -24.96 12.73 -12.83
C SER A 31 -24.42 13.86 -11.97
N HIS A 32 -25.18 14.31 -10.97
CA HIS A 32 -24.75 15.35 -10.03
C HIS A 32 -23.53 14.88 -9.22
N ILE A 33 -23.57 13.66 -8.70
CA ILE A 33 -22.42 13.05 -8.00
C ILE A 33 -21.20 12.94 -8.93
N ASN A 34 -21.38 12.54 -10.19
CA ASN A 34 -20.28 12.45 -11.15
C ASN A 34 -19.62 13.82 -11.42
N ILE A 35 -20.41 14.89 -11.54
CA ILE A 35 -19.88 16.25 -11.70
C ILE A 35 -19.07 16.64 -10.46
N LEU A 36 -19.61 16.43 -9.26
CA LEU A 36 -18.90 16.72 -8.02
C LEU A 36 -17.61 15.90 -7.88
N LEU A 37 -17.63 14.61 -8.22
CA LEU A 37 -16.43 13.77 -8.18
C LEU A 37 -15.39 14.22 -9.21
N HIS A 38 -15.81 14.62 -10.39
CA HIS A 38 -14.91 15.19 -11.40
C HIS A 38 -14.22 16.45 -10.88
N ASP A 39 -14.97 17.38 -10.27
CA ASP A 39 -14.41 18.59 -9.68
C ASP A 39 -13.48 18.27 -8.50
N LEU A 40 -13.85 17.34 -7.62
CA LEU A 40 -13.01 16.91 -6.51
C LEU A 40 -11.71 16.21 -6.96
N VAL A 41 -11.74 15.46 -8.06
CA VAL A 41 -10.53 14.88 -8.68
C VAL A 41 -9.66 15.98 -9.28
N LYS A 42 -10.28 16.95 -9.96
CA LYS A 42 -9.58 18.11 -10.54
C LYS A 42 -8.89 18.96 -9.45
N ASP A 43 -9.54 19.12 -8.31
CA ASP A 43 -9.02 19.81 -7.13
C ASP A 43 -8.01 18.93 -6.34
N VAL A 44 -7.71 17.71 -6.81
CA VAL A 44 -6.76 16.75 -6.20
C VAL A 44 -7.17 16.29 -4.79
N LEU A 45 -8.41 16.55 -4.38
CA LEU A 45 -8.92 16.16 -3.05
C LEU A 45 -9.18 14.66 -2.97
N ILE A 46 -9.59 14.06 -4.09
CA ILE A 46 -9.83 12.62 -4.20
C ILE A 46 -9.10 12.04 -5.41
N GLU A 47 -8.81 10.75 -5.34
CA GLU A 47 -8.20 9.99 -6.43
C GLU A 47 -8.94 8.65 -6.64
N VAL A 48 -8.77 8.09 -7.84
CA VAL A 48 -9.33 6.77 -8.18
C VAL A 48 -8.40 5.70 -7.60
N GLU A 49 -8.87 4.99 -6.56
CA GLU A 49 -8.15 3.88 -5.96
C GLU A 49 -8.11 2.66 -6.91
N ARG A 50 -9.26 2.33 -7.48
CA ARG A 50 -9.43 1.15 -8.33
C ARG A 50 -10.61 1.32 -9.28
N VAL A 51 -10.55 0.56 -10.36
CA VAL A 51 -11.67 0.36 -11.28
C VAL A 51 -12.14 -1.08 -11.15
N THR A 52 -13.44 -1.28 -10.97
CA THR A 52 -14.03 -2.63 -10.88
C THR A 52 -15.32 -2.67 -11.68
N LYS A 53 -15.42 -3.59 -12.64
CA LYS A 53 -16.58 -3.71 -13.55
C LYS A 53 -16.95 -2.37 -14.23
N GLY A 54 -15.95 -1.59 -14.62
CA GLY A 54 -16.14 -0.27 -15.25
C GLY A 54 -16.55 0.86 -14.29
N ALA A 55 -16.61 0.62 -12.98
CA ALA A 55 -16.89 1.65 -11.98
C ALA A 55 -15.60 2.09 -11.26
N ASN A 56 -15.40 3.40 -11.16
CA ASN A 56 -14.32 4.01 -10.39
C ASN A 56 -14.69 4.05 -8.91
N PHE A 57 -13.75 3.66 -8.05
CA PHE A 57 -13.85 3.78 -6.60
C PHE A 57 -12.88 4.86 -6.14
N TYR A 58 -13.42 5.84 -5.42
CA TYR A 58 -12.68 7.04 -5.02
C TYR A 58 -12.23 6.94 -3.57
N ARG A 59 -11.10 7.56 -3.25
CA ARG A 59 -10.56 7.75 -1.91
C ARG A 59 -9.96 9.14 -1.77
N LEU A 60 -9.72 9.60 -0.55
CA LEU A 60 -9.04 10.88 -0.31
C LEU A 60 -7.55 10.78 -0.57
N THR A 61 -7.03 11.76 -1.31
CA THR A 61 -5.63 11.83 -1.71
C THR A 61 -4.73 12.09 -0.50
N GLU A 62 -5.03 13.13 0.29
CA GLU A 62 -4.21 13.51 1.44
C GLU A 62 -4.18 12.43 2.52
N LEU A 63 -5.32 11.85 2.85
CA LEU A 63 -5.39 10.76 3.82
C LEU A 63 -4.60 9.53 3.35
N HIS A 64 -4.65 9.21 2.06
CA HIS A 64 -3.86 8.11 1.51
C HIS A 64 -2.35 8.43 1.56
N LYS A 65 -1.98 9.66 1.22
CA LYS A 65 -0.60 10.13 1.27
C LYS A 65 -0.02 10.06 2.69
N GLN A 66 -0.72 10.60 3.69
CA GLN A 66 -0.33 10.54 5.10
C GLN A 66 -0.12 9.10 5.60
N ARG A 67 -1.03 8.18 5.23
CA ARG A 67 -0.92 6.76 5.57
C ARG A 67 0.30 6.12 4.91
N THR A 68 0.56 6.46 3.65
CA THR A 68 1.70 5.94 2.88
C THR A 68 3.01 6.45 3.46
N GLU A 69 3.09 7.74 3.77
CA GLU A 69 4.25 8.37 4.43
C GLU A 69 4.53 7.76 5.80
N SER A 70 3.49 7.44 6.58
CA SER A 70 3.65 6.78 7.88
C SER A 70 4.25 5.37 7.75
N ILE A 71 3.82 4.61 6.74
CA ILE A 71 4.38 3.28 6.43
C ILE A 71 5.83 3.41 5.95
N LEU A 72 6.11 4.35 5.04
CA LEU A 72 7.46 4.56 4.51
C LEU A 72 8.44 5.00 5.58
N ARG A 73 8.03 5.90 6.46
CA ARG A 73 8.84 6.37 7.60
C ARG A 73 9.20 5.23 8.53
N TYR A 74 8.26 4.35 8.86
CA TYR A 74 8.55 3.15 9.65
C TYR A 74 9.62 2.27 8.97
N ILE A 75 9.50 2.05 7.66
CA ILE A 75 10.47 1.24 6.90
C ILE A 75 11.83 1.94 6.81
N GLU A 76 11.87 3.28 6.74
CA GLU A 76 13.12 4.05 6.79
C GLU A 76 13.81 3.93 8.15
N GLU A 77 13.06 3.98 9.25
CA GLU A 77 13.58 3.93 10.62
C GLU A 77 14.04 2.52 11.04
N HIS A 78 13.44 1.47 10.48
CA HIS A 78 13.70 0.08 10.89
C HIS A 78 14.29 -0.81 9.80
N GLU A 79 14.54 -0.25 8.62
CA GLU A 79 15.06 -0.88 7.39
C GLU A 79 14.15 -1.96 6.76
N THR A 80 13.45 -2.72 7.60
CA THR A 80 12.54 -3.81 7.23
C THR A 80 11.30 -3.82 8.13
N GLY A 81 10.19 -4.38 7.65
CA GLY A 81 8.99 -4.51 8.48
C GLY A 81 7.98 -5.51 7.95
N MET A 82 7.30 -6.22 8.87
CA MET A 82 6.12 -7.01 8.53
C MET A 82 4.86 -6.15 8.66
N ALA A 83 3.81 -6.50 7.91
CA ALA A 83 2.54 -5.78 7.95
C ALA A 83 1.92 -5.71 9.36
N VAL A 84 2.19 -6.69 10.22
CA VAL A 84 1.70 -6.71 11.62
C VAL A 84 2.39 -5.62 12.44
N ASP A 85 3.73 -5.52 12.34
CA ASP A 85 4.51 -4.60 13.14
C ASP A 85 4.27 -3.16 12.69
N ILE A 86 4.21 -2.94 11.37
CA ILE A 86 3.86 -1.65 10.78
C ILE A 86 2.46 -1.21 11.21
N ALA A 87 1.46 -2.10 11.17
CA ALA A 87 0.11 -1.79 11.60
C ALA A 87 0.05 -1.39 13.08
N LYS A 88 0.79 -2.12 13.93
CA LYS A 88 0.87 -1.83 15.37
C LYS A 88 1.54 -0.47 15.64
N ALA A 89 2.60 -0.14 14.91
CA ALA A 89 3.34 1.11 15.09
C ALA A 89 2.61 2.34 14.53
N THR A 90 1.93 2.18 13.40
CA THR A 90 1.21 3.29 12.73
C THR A 90 -0.22 3.47 13.21
N GLY A 91 -0.75 2.52 14.00
CA GLY A 91 -2.17 2.50 14.41
C GLY A 91 -3.15 2.22 13.27
N LEU A 92 -2.66 1.82 12.09
CA LEU A 92 -3.48 1.53 10.92
C LEU A 92 -4.01 0.09 10.95
N ASP A 93 -5.16 -0.14 10.31
CA ASP A 93 -5.71 -1.49 10.17
C ASP A 93 -4.74 -2.41 9.41
N LYS A 94 -4.52 -3.62 9.94
CA LYS A 94 -3.59 -4.59 9.37
C LYS A 94 -3.93 -4.99 7.93
N LYS A 95 -5.22 -5.12 7.58
CA LYS A 95 -5.62 -5.50 6.21
C LYS A 95 -5.32 -4.34 5.25
N LEU A 96 -5.56 -3.10 5.68
CA LEU A 96 -5.21 -1.90 4.93
C LEU A 96 -3.70 -1.82 4.69
N VAL A 97 -2.89 -1.95 5.74
CA VAL A 97 -1.41 -1.92 5.65
C VAL A 97 -0.91 -3.03 4.73
N THR A 98 -1.43 -4.25 4.86
CA THR A 98 -1.07 -5.38 3.98
C THR A 98 -1.38 -5.08 2.51
N LYS A 99 -2.54 -4.47 2.22
CA LYS A 99 -2.93 -4.10 0.86
C LYS A 99 -2.01 -3.00 0.31
N MET A 100 -1.73 -1.96 1.11
CA MET A 100 -0.85 -0.87 0.72
C MET A 100 0.56 -1.37 0.41
N LEU A 101 1.16 -2.17 1.31
CA LEU A 101 2.48 -2.76 1.10
C LEU A 101 2.53 -3.64 -0.15
N LYS A 102 1.49 -4.44 -0.42
CA LYS A 102 1.38 -5.21 -1.67
C LYS A 102 1.35 -4.32 -2.91
N CYS A 103 0.58 -3.22 -2.87
CA CYS A 103 0.51 -2.27 -3.97
C CYS A 103 1.84 -1.56 -4.20
N MET A 104 2.53 -1.12 -3.14
CA MET A 104 3.84 -0.48 -3.22
C MET A 104 4.90 -1.44 -3.77
N ALA A 105 4.88 -2.70 -3.33
CA ALA A 105 5.75 -3.73 -3.88
C ALA A 105 5.46 -4.02 -5.36
N ALA A 106 4.20 -4.04 -5.77
CA ALA A 106 3.83 -4.21 -7.18
C ALA A 106 4.27 -3.03 -8.06
N LYS A 107 4.35 -1.82 -7.50
CA LYS A 107 4.88 -0.63 -8.17
C LYS A 107 6.42 -0.56 -8.19
N GLY A 108 7.10 -1.45 -7.47
CA GLY A 108 8.56 -1.42 -7.33
C GLY A 108 9.07 -0.39 -6.32
N GLU A 109 8.20 0.22 -5.51
CA GLU A 109 8.60 1.17 -4.45
C GLU A 109 9.19 0.47 -3.23
N LEU A 110 8.81 -0.80 -3.00
CA LEU A 110 9.30 -1.64 -1.93
C LEU A 110 9.69 -3.02 -2.46
N HIS A 111 10.74 -3.58 -1.88
CA HIS A 111 11.04 -4.99 -2.02
C HIS A 111 10.20 -5.79 -1.02
N ARG A 112 9.84 -7.02 -1.41
CA ARG A 112 9.19 -7.98 -0.53
C ARG A 112 9.93 -9.30 -0.58
N ASP A 113 10.24 -9.85 0.57
CA ASP A 113 10.90 -11.15 0.71
C ASP A 113 10.06 -12.07 1.61
N TRP A 114 10.07 -13.36 1.27
CA TRP A 114 9.35 -14.36 2.06
C TRP A 114 10.20 -14.76 3.28
N CYS A 115 9.74 -14.42 4.48
CA CYS A 115 10.42 -14.76 5.71
C CYS A 115 10.09 -16.20 6.13
N HIS A 116 11.03 -16.86 6.82
CA HIS A 116 10.87 -18.18 7.44
C HIS A 116 9.69 -18.28 8.43
N LYS A 117 9.13 -17.15 8.88
CA LYS A 117 7.93 -17.09 9.72
C LYS A 117 6.61 -17.11 8.92
N ASN A 118 6.62 -17.58 7.67
CA ASN A 118 5.45 -17.62 6.77
C ASN A 118 4.78 -16.24 6.57
N ALA A 119 5.59 -15.20 6.49
CA ALA A 119 5.12 -13.83 6.33
C ALA A 119 5.99 -13.06 5.32
N TRP A 120 5.37 -12.11 4.61
CA TRP A 120 6.09 -11.15 3.79
C TRP A 120 6.76 -10.08 4.66
N VAL A 121 8.04 -9.87 4.44
CA VAL A 121 8.82 -8.76 4.99
C VAL A 121 9.03 -7.75 3.87
N TYR A 122 8.84 -6.47 4.17
CA TYR A 122 8.99 -5.37 3.22
C TYR A 122 10.19 -4.51 3.58
N SER A 123 10.92 -4.03 2.57
CA SER A 123 12.13 -3.23 2.73
C SER A 123 12.33 -2.27 1.55
N LYS A 124 13.06 -1.17 1.76
CA LYS A 124 13.40 -0.23 0.67
C LYS A 124 14.49 -0.73 -0.27
N LYS A 125 15.41 -1.54 0.25
CA LYS A 125 16.45 -2.20 -0.54
C LYS A 125 16.14 -3.69 -0.56
N PRO A 126 16.50 -4.42 -1.63
CA PRO A 126 16.42 -5.87 -1.58
C PRO A 126 17.24 -6.32 -0.37
N VAL A 127 16.70 -7.24 0.43
CA VAL A 127 17.46 -7.81 1.54
C VAL A 127 18.53 -8.67 0.87
N GLY A 128 19.66 -8.05 0.54
CA GLY A 128 20.78 -8.73 -0.06
C GLY A 128 21.23 -9.78 0.94
N ASN A 129 20.99 -11.05 0.63
CA ASN A 129 21.64 -12.15 1.33
C ASN A 129 23.14 -12.08 0.98
N PHE A 130 23.88 -11.16 1.58
CA PHE A 130 25.34 -11.16 1.55
C PHE A 130 25.81 -12.07 2.68
N GLY A 131 26.27 -13.27 2.32
CA GLY A 131 26.72 -14.29 3.26
C GLY A 131 26.63 -15.69 2.64
N GLY A 132 26.95 -16.73 3.42
CA GLY A 132 26.92 -18.14 2.97
C GLY A 132 25.56 -18.67 2.51
N ALA A 133 24.50 -17.85 2.58
CA ALA A 133 23.16 -18.13 2.04
C ALA A 133 22.93 -17.53 0.63
N ASN A 134 23.87 -16.77 0.08
CA ASN A 134 23.87 -16.41 -1.34
C ASN A 134 24.24 -17.65 -2.16
N PRO A 135 23.45 -18.08 -3.16
CA PRO A 135 23.78 -19.23 -3.99
C PRO A 135 25.18 -19.14 -4.63
N LEU A 136 25.59 -17.94 -5.05
CA LEU A 136 26.91 -17.70 -5.64
C LEU A 136 28.02 -17.78 -4.58
N THR A 137 27.83 -17.17 -3.41
CA THR A 137 28.83 -17.23 -2.32
C THR A 137 28.92 -18.62 -1.71
N ALA A 138 27.80 -19.35 -1.62
CA ALA A 138 27.75 -20.75 -1.19
C ALA A 138 28.50 -21.65 -2.18
N PHE A 139 28.28 -21.47 -3.48
CA PHE A 139 29.03 -22.18 -4.52
C PHE A 139 30.53 -21.90 -4.46
N ILE A 140 30.93 -20.63 -4.35
CA ILE A 140 32.34 -20.23 -4.23
C ILE A 140 32.97 -20.85 -2.97
N ASN A 141 32.28 -20.79 -1.82
CA ASN A 141 32.77 -21.37 -0.57
C ASN A 141 32.89 -22.90 -0.62
N GLN A 142 31.97 -23.58 -1.31
CA GLN A 142 32.05 -25.02 -1.54
C GLN A 142 33.29 -25.37 -2.37
N ARG A 143 33.50 -24.68 -3.49
CA ARG A 143 34.68 -24.87 -4.35
C ARG A 143 35.99 -24.59 -3.61
N LEU A 144 36.04 -23.55 -2.78
CA LEU A 144 37.22 -23.24 -1.97
C LEU A 144 37.52 -24.29 -0.89
N ARG A 145 36.50 -24.97 -0.36
CA ARG A 145 36.71 -26.11 0.56
C ARG A 145 37.26 -27.32 -0.17
N GLU A 146 36.72 -27.64 -1.34
CA GLU A 146 37.19 -28.76 -2.17
C GLU A 146 38.68 -28.65 -2.51
N VAL A 147 39.19 -27.44 -2.76
CA VAL A 147 40.61 -27.19 -3.04
C VAL A 147 41.49 -27.29 -1.79
N ARG A 148 40.97 -27.00 -0.59
CA ARG A 148 41.72 -27.04 0.68
C ARG A 148 41.75 -28.43 1.32
N SER A 149 40.90 -29.35 0.88
CA SER A 149 40.84 -30.73 1.36
C SER A 149 41.74 -31.70 0.58
N VAL A 150 42.55 -31.19 -0.35
CA VAL A 150 43.61 -31.88 -1.09
C VAL A 150 44.96 -31.46 -0.51
#